data_AF-L9MH94-F1
#
_entry.id   AF-L9MH94-F1
#
_cell.length_a   1.000
_cell.length_b   1.000
_cell.length_c   1.000
_cell.angle_alpha   90.00
_cell.angle_beta   90.00
_cell.angle_gamma   90.00
#
_symmetry.space_group_name_H-M   'P 1'
#
loop_
_entity.id
_entity.type
_entity.pdbx_description
1 polymer ?
#
loop_
_entity_poly.entity_id
_entity_poly.type
_entity_poly.pdbx_seq_one_letter_code
_entity_poly.pdbx_strand_id
1 'polypeptide(L)'
;MQQYLISDLAKKTQLSTDTVRFYEKKQLIQSSYRAENNYKYYDEDCLKRLIFIKRCRSLDMTLHEITQLLEQIQHPEQDCKVIDQLIEEHIQHVETRIHELQNFKSQLQQLRQSCSLNTTIDHCQIIKKLEASE
;
A
#
# COMPACT_ATOMS: atom_id res chain seq x y z
N MET A 1 7.03 -27.60 15.82
CA MET A 1 6.70 -26.47 14.93
C MET A 1 5.78 -25.52 15.68
N GLN A 2 6.12 -24.23 15.73
CA GLN A 2 5.24 -23.25 16.36
C GLN A 2 4.01 -23.03 15.47
N GLN A 3 2.83 -22.98 16.08
CA GLN A 3 1.57 -22.75 15.39
C GLN A 3 0.89 -21.52 15.98
N TYR A 4 0.20 -20.78 15.12
CA TYR A 4 -0.43 -19.52 15.45
C TYR A 4 -1.90 -19.57 15.06
N LEU A 5 -2.77 -19.03 15.91
CA LEU A 5 -4.09 -18.61 15.50
C LEU A 5 -4.01 -17.26 14.78
N ILE A 6 -5.08 -16.90 14.07
CA ILE A 6 -5.15 -15.60 13.39
C ILE A 6 -4.95 -14.42 14.34
N SER A 7 -5.42 -14.53 15.59
CA SER A 7 -5.21 -13.54 16.64
C SER A 7 -3.75 -13.40 17.04
N ASP A 8 -2.98 -14.49 17.02
CA ASP A 8 -1.56 -14.48 17.36
C ASP A 8 -0.75 -13.81 16.25
N LEU A 9 -1.08 -14.12 14.98
CA LEU A 9 -0.49 -13.45 13.82
C LEU A 9 -0.77 -11.96 13.84
N ALA A 10 -2.02 -11.55 14.07
CA ALA A 10 -2.42 -10.15 14.18
C ALA A 10 -1.58 -9.42 15.24
N LYS A 11 -1.47 -9.98 16.45
CA LYS A 11 -0.66 -9.42 17.54
C LYS A 11 0.83 -9.30 17.18
N LYS A 12 1.43 -10.37 16.65
CA LYS A 12 2.87 -10.41 16.31
C LYS A 12 3.23 -9.47 15.17
N THR A 13 2.33 -9.30 14.21
CA THR A 13 2.55 -8.45 13.03
C THR A 13 2.05 -7.02 13.25
N GLN A 14 1.31 -6.76 14.33
CA GLN A 14 0.58 -5.51 14.59
C GLN A 14 -0.38 -5.15 13.45
N LEU A 15 -0.94 -6.17 12.79
CA LEU A 15 -2.01 -6.02 11.81
C LEU A 15 -3.34 -6.29 12.51
N SER A 16 -4.44 -5.72 12.00
CA SER A 16 -5.76 -6.12 12.46
C SER A 16 -6.06 -7.56 12.01
N THR A 17 -6.91 -8.27 12.76
CA THR A 17 -7.38 -9.60 12.34
C THR A 17 -8.04 -9.56 10.97
N ASP A 18 -8.74 -8.48 10.64
CA ASP A 18 -9.39 -8.32 9.35
C ASP A 18 -8.38 -8.11 8.21
N THR A 19 -7.26 -7.44 8.46
CA THR A 19 -6.17 -7.34 7.48
C THR A 19 -5.53 -8.71 7.22
N VAL A 20 -5.33 -9.51 8.26
CA VAL A 20 -4.81 -10.88 8.10
C VAL A 20 -5.81 -11.74 7.30
N ARG A 21 -7.11 -11.66 7.62
CA ARG A 21 -8.18 -12.34 6.83
C ARG A 21 -8.23 -11.85 5.39
N PHE A 22 -8.01 -10.56 5.17
CA PHE A 22 -7.98 -9.97 3.84
C PHE A 22 -6.84 -10.58 3.01
N TYR A 23 -5.63 -10.69 3.57
CA TYR A 23 -4.51 -11.32 2.88
C TYR A 23 -4.73 -12.83 2.65
N GLU A 24 -5.37 -13.52 3.59
CA GLU A 24 -5.78 -14.92 3.38
C GLU A 24 -6.79 -15.05 2.23
N LYS A 25 -7.81 -14.18 2.16
CA LYS A 25 -8.80 -14.16 1.08
C LYS A 25 -8.16 -13.85 -0.28
N LYS A 26 -7.10 -13.05 -0.29
CA LYS A 26 -6.29 -12.74 -1.48
C LYS A 26 -5.23 -13.81 -1.79
N GLN A 27 -5.23 -14.94 -1.06
CA GLN A 27 -4.30 -16.04 -1.23
C GLN A 27 -2.82 -15.66 -1.03
N LEU A 28 -2.57 -14.51 -0.38
CA LEU A 28 -1.22 -14.05 -0.06
C LEU A 28 -0.65 -14.78 1.16
N ILE A 29 -1.50 -15.40 1.96
CA ILE A 29 -1.15 -16.33 3.02
C ILE A 29 -2.13 -17.49 3.02
N GLN A 30 -1.72 -18.63 3.55
CA GLN A 30 -2.55 -19.83 3.65
C GLN A 30 -2.42 -20.44 5.04
N SER A 31 -3.51 -21.03 5.54
CA SER A 31 -3.48 -21.81 6.78
C SER A 31 -2.80 -23.15 6.53
N SER A 32 -1.92 -23.57 7.42
CA SER A 32 -1.23 -24.86 7.35
C SER A 32 -2.22 -26.01 7.49
N TYR A 33 -3.22 -25.89 8.38
CA TYR A 33 -4.34 -26.83 8.48
C TYR A 33 -5.53 -26.23 9.22
N ARG A 34 -6.67 -26.91 9.12
CA ARG A 34 -7.86 -26.68 9.93
C ARG A 34 -8.02 -27.83 10.92
N ALA A 35 -8.09 -27.51 12.21
CA ALA A 35 -8.29 -28.50 13.26
C ALA A 35 -9.78 -28.91 13.37
N GLU A 36 -10.06 -30.00 14.09
CA GLU A 36 -11.41 -30.53 14.30
C GLU A 36 -12.37 -29.53 14.97
N ASN A 37 -11.82 -28.60 15.77
CA ASN A 37 -12.53 -27.48 16.38
C ASN A 37 -12.86 -26.34 15.39
N ASN A 38 -12.66 -26.57 14.07
CA ASN A 38 -12.82 -25.61 12.98
C ASN A 38 -11.89 -24.38 13.00
N TYR A 39 -10.94 -24.30 13.94
CA TYR A 39 -9.93 -23.24 13.91
C TYR A 39 -8.86 -23.51 12.85
N LYS A 40 -8.44 -22.42 12.20
CA LYS A 40 -7.30 -22.41 11.28
C LYS A 40 -6.03 -22.13 12.06
N TYR A 41 -5.02 -22.95 11.81
CA TYR A 41 -3.68 -22.77 12.34
C TYR A 41 -2.73 -22.39 11.22
N TYR A 42 -1.78 -21.52 11.55
CA TYR A 42 -0.76 -20.99 10.66
C TYR A 42 0.62 -21.30 11.23
N ASP A 43 1.58 -21.53 10.35
CA ASP A 43 2.97 -21.79 10.70
C ASP A 43 3.81 -20.51 10.76
N GLU A 44 5.10 -20.70 11.02
CA GLU A 44 6.11 -19.64 11.06
C GLU A 44 6.34 -18.99 9.69
N ASP A 45 6.16 -19.73 8.60
CA ASP A 45 6.35 -19.20 7.25
C ASP A 45 5.24 -18.21 6.89
N CYS A 46 4.00 -18.48 7.33
CA CYS A 46 2.90 -17.52 7.26
C CYS A 46 3.22 -16.22 8.03
N LEU A 47 3.81 -16.33 9.23
CA LEU A 47 4.25 -15.15 10.00
C LEU A 47 5.32 -14.35 9.26
N LYS A 48 6.35 -15.01 8.73
CA LYS A 48 7.41 -14.38 7.93
C LYS A 48 6.84 -13.67 6.70
N ARG A 49 5.89 -14.33 6.01
CA ARG A 49 5.21 -13.79 4.83
C ARG A 49 4.37 -12.55 5.17
N LEU A 50 3.66 -12.53 6.30
CA LEU A 50 2.96 -11.33 6.76
C LEU A 50 3.90 -10.17 7.10
N ILE A 51 5.05 -10.46 7.73
CA ILE A 51 6.06 -9.44 8.02
C ILE A 51 6.61 -8.86 6.71
N PHE A 52 6.85 -9.70 5.71
CA PHE A 52 7.26 -9.28 4.37
C PHE A 52 6.22 -8.35 3.73
N ILE A 53 4.95 -8.80 3.66
CA ILE A 53 3.84 -8.01 3.11
C ILE A 53 3.72 -6.65 3.82
N LYS A 54 3.85 -6.63 5.16
CA LYS A 54 3.83 -5.40 5.96
C LYS A 54 4.94 -4.42 5.55
N ARG A 55 6.16 -4.91 5.33
CA ARG A 55 7.29 -4.08 4.90
C ARG A 55 7.06 -3.52 3.50
N CYS A 56 6.60 -4.32 2.55
CA CYS A 56 6.27 -3.83 1.21
C CYS A 56 5.16 -2.76 1.24
N ARG A 57 4.10 -2.97 2.03
CA ARG A 57 3.04 -1.97 2.21
C ARG A 57 3.55 -0.68 2.85
N SER A 58 4.60 -0.72 3.67
CA SER A 58 5.23 0.50 4.23
C SER A 58 6.04 1.29 3.19
N LEU A 59 6.41 0.64 2.07
CA LEU A 59 6.99 1.28 0.89
C LEU A 59 5.91 1.66 -0.14
N ASP A 60 4.64 1.65 0.27
CA ASP A 60 3.47 1.92 -0.56
C ASP A 60 3.30 1.03 -1.80
N MET A 61 3.96 -0.13 -1.82
CA MET A 61 3.77 -1.13 -2.86
C MET A 61 2.32 -1.64 -2.88
N THR A 62 1.80 -1.79 -4.09
CA THR A 62 0.49 -2.37 -4.38
C THR A 62 0.47 -3.87 -4.08
N LEU A 63 -0.73 -4.44 -3.93
CA LEU A 63 -0.86 -5.89 -3.77
C LEU A 63 -0.36 -6.67 -4.98
N HIS A 64 -0.41 -6.07 -6.17
CA HIS A 64 0.09 -6.70 -7.39
C HIS A 64 1.61 -6.87 -7.33
N GLU A 65 2.34 -5.78 -7.07
CA GLU A 65 3.81 -5.80 -6.89
C GLU A 65 4.23 -6.76 -5.79
N ILE A 66 3.51 -6.76 -4.66
CA ILE A 66 3.76 -7.69 -3.55
C ILE A 66 3.58 -9.15 -3.97
N THR A 67 2.57 -9.44 -4.79
CA THR A 67 2.32 -10.81 -5.28
C THR A 67 3.47 -11.26 -6.18
N GLN A 68 3.90 -10.39 -7.11
CA GLN A 68 5.04 -10.68 -7.99
C GLN A 68 6.32 -10.94 -7.18
N LEU A 69 6.62 -10.11 -6.17
CA LEU A 69 7.77 -10.34 -5.28
C LEU A 69 7.68 -11.69 -4.54
N LEU A 70 6.49 -12.05 -4.04
CA LEU A 70 6.27 -13.32 -3.35
C LEU A 70 6.39 -14.53 -4.27
N GLU A 71 6.13 -14.39 -5.57
CA GLU A 71 6.38 -15.42 -6.57
C GLU A 71 7.88 -15.58 -6.83
N GLN A 72 8.61 -14.48 -7.02
CA GLN A 72 10.06 -14.53 -7.25
C GLN A 72 10.83 -15.16 -6.08
N ILE A 73 10.43 -14.87 -4.83
CA ILE A 73 11.09 -15.44 -3.64
C ILE A 73 10.94 -16.96 -3.54
N GLN A 74 9.95 -17.57 -4.22
CA GLN A 74 9.80 -19.03 -4.27
C GLN A 74 10.81 -19.69 -5.24
N HIS A 75 11.56 -18.91 -5.99
CA HIS A 75 12.56 -19.36 -6.96
C HIS A 75 13.96 -18.80 -6.61
N PRO A 76 14.59 -19.24 -5.51
CA PRO A 76 15.84 -18.65 -5.01
C PRO A 76 17.05 -18.83 -5.95
N GLU A 77 16.94 -19.75 -6.92
CA GLU A 77 17.97 -19.99 -7.95
C GLU A 77 17.89 -19.00 -9.12
N GLN A 78 16.87 -18.14 -9.18
CA GLN A 78 16.70 -17.15 -10.24
C GLN A 78 17.54 -15.90 -10.01
N ASP A 79 17.91 -15.22 -11.10
CA ASP A 79 18.65 -13.96 -11.07
C ASP A 79 17.79 -12.85 -10.44
N CYS A 80 18.36 -12.07 -9.53
CA CYS A 80 17.67 -11.00 -8.81
C CYS A 80 17.27 -9.82 -9.71
N LYS A 81 17.71 -9.80 -10.98
CA LYS A 81 17.34 -8.78 -11.98
C LYS A 81 15.84 -8.54 -12.09
N VAL A 82 15.01 -9.58 -11.95
CA VAL A 82 13.55 -9.42 -12.01
C VAL A 82 13.03 -8.58 -10.83
N ILE A 83 13.63 -8.76 -9.65
CA ILE A 83 13.31 -7.97 -8.47
C ILE A 83 13.81 -6.53 -8.66
N ASP A 84 15.04 -6.35 -9.15
CA ASP A 84 15.61 -5.02 -9.40
C ASP A 84 14.73 -4.22 -10.37
N GLN A 85 14.25 -4.85 -11.45
CA GLN A 85 13.36 -4.21 -12.40
C GLN A 85 12.03 -3.78 -11.76
N LEU A 86 11.42 -4.64 -10.92
CA LEU A 86 10.17 -4.31 -10.23
C LEU A 86 10.36 -3.10 -9.30
N ILE A 87 11.49 -3.03 -8.59
CA ILE A 87 11.81 -1.90 -7.73
C ILE A 87 12.04 -0.62 -8.55
N GLU A 88 12.73 -0.71 -9.69
CA GLU A 88 12.95 0.44 -10.58
C GLU A 88 11.62 0.97 -11.15
N GLU A 89 10.73 0.09 -11.59
CA GLU A 89 9.37 0.46 -12.03
C GLU A 89 8.58 1.16 -10.91
N HIS A 90 8.69 0.66 -9.67
CA HIS A 90 8.05 1.29 -8.53
C HIS A 90 8.62 2.68 -8.23
N ILE A 91 9.94 2.86 -8.32
CA ILE A 91 10.59 4.17 -8.19
C ILE A 91 10.04 5.15 -9.23
N GLN A 92 9.93 4.73 -10.49
CA GLN A 92 9.38 5.56 -11.56
C GLN A 92 7.92 5.97 -11.32
N HIS A 93 7.09 5.06 -10.78
CA HIS A 93 5.73 5.39 -10.38
C HIS A 93 5.69 6.45 -9.27
N VAL A 94 6.55 6.33 -8.26
CA VAL A 94 6.67 7.32 -7.18
C VAL A 94 7.12 8.68 -7.72
N GLU A 95 8.12 8.71 -8.59
CA GLU A 95 8.63 9.94 -9.22
C GLU A 95 7.55 10.65 -10.06
N THR A 96 6.80 9.87 -10.85
CA THR A 96 5.67 10.38 -11.63
C THR A 96 4.63 11.03 -10.70
N ARG A 97 4.29 10.36 -9.61
CA ARG A 97 3.32 10.87 -8.64
C ARG A 97 3.81 12.15 -7.95
N ILE A 98 5.10 12.22 -7.62
CA ILE A 98 5.71 13.43 -7.07
C ILE A 98 5.56 14.58 -8.06
N HIS A 99 5.85 14.36 -9.34
CA HIS A 99 5.74 15.39 -10.37
C HIS A 99 4.30 15.90 -10.51
N GLU A 100 3.32 15.00 -10.56
CA GLU A 100 1.90 15.36 -10.58
C GLU A 100 1.49 16.19 -9.36
N LEU A 101 1.91 15.77 -8.16
CA LEU A 101 1.58 16.46 -6.92
C LEU A 101 2.25 17.85 -6.84
N GLN A 102 3.46 18.00 -7.39
CA GLN A 102 4.13 19.29 -7.50
C GLN A 102 3.38 20.23 -8.45
N ASN A 103 2.94 19.72 -9.60
CA ASN A 103 2.13 20.49 -10.55
C ASN A 103 0.80 20.92 -9.93
N PHE A 104 0.11 20.00 -9.26
CA PHE A 104 -1.15 20.29 -8.56
C PHE A 104 -0.97 21.32 -7.44
N LYS A 105 0.11 21.20 -6.65
CA LYS A 105 0.48 22.19 -5.63
C LYS A 105 0.69 23.58 -6.25
N SER A 106 1.36 23.67 -7.40
CA SER A 106 1.57 24.93 -8.11
C SER A 106 0.24 25.57 -8.53
N GLN A 107 -0.68 24.79 -9.08
CA GLN A 107 -2.03 25.27 -9.44
C GLN A 107 -2.79 25.80 -8.21
N LEU A 108 -2.75 25.10 -7.07
CA LEU A 108 -3.35 25.56 -5.82
C LEU A 108 -2.70 26.85 -5.30
N GLN A 109 -1.39 27.01 -5.45
CA GLN A 109 -0.67 28.24 -5.07
C GLN A 109 -1.08 29.41 -5.95
N GLN A 110 -1.21 29.21 -7.27
CA GLN A 110 -1.69 30.23 -8.21
C GLN A 110 -3.14 30.63 -7.91
N LEU A 111 -3.99 29.65 -7.62
CA LEU A 111 -5.37 29.90 -7.20
C LEU A 111 -5.39 30.75 -5.93
N ARG A 112 -4.61 30.38 -4.90
CA ARG A 112 -4.50 31.15 -3.66
C ARG A 112 -4.00 32.58 -3.88
N GLN A 113 -3.00 32.78 -4.75
CA GLN A 113 -2.46 34.11 -5.08
C GLN A 113 -3.43 35.00 -5.83
N SER A 114 -4.48 34.43 -6.45
CA SER A 114 -5.45 35.22 -7.21
C SER A 114 -6.36 36.11 -6.37
N CYS A 115 -6.46 35.87 -5.05
CA CYS A 115 -7.27 36.67 -4.14
C CYS A 115 -6.39 37.46 -3.18
N SER A 116 -6.70 38.74 -3.01
CA SER A 116 -6.05 39.60 -2.01
C SER A 116 -6.54 39.30 -0.59
N LEU A 117 -5.68 39.57 0.40
CA LEU A 117 -6.05 39.57 1.81
C LEU A 117 -6.92 40.82 2.07
N ASN A 118 -8.10 40.63 2.69
CA ASN A 118 -9.11 41.66 3.03
C ASN A 118 -10.10 42.03 1.91
N THR A 119 -10.76 41.03 1.31
CA THR A 119 -11.95 41.22 0.47
C THR A 119 -13.14 40.43 1.02
N THR A 120 -14.37 40.77 0.64
CA THR A 120 -15.57 39.99 1.02
C THR A 120 -15.70 38.74 0.16
N ILE A 121 -16.50 37.76 0.59
CA ILE A 121 -16.75 36.52 -0.18
C ILE A 121 -17.31 36.84 -1.57
N ASP A 122 -18.21 37.82 -1.69
CA ASP A 122 -18.78 38.27 -2.98
C ASP A 122 -17.72 38.79 -3.97
N HIS A 123 -16.56 39.24 -3.45
CA HIS A 123 -15.44 39.73 -4.23
C HIS A 123 -14.24 38.76 -4.24
N CYS A 124 -14.42 37.54 -3.74
CA CYS A 124 -13.38 36.53 -3.68
C CYS A 124 -13.06 36.00 -5.09
N GLN A 125 -11.85 36.25 -5.56
CA GLN A 125 -11.41 35.82 -6.89
C GLN A 125 -11.22 34.30 -6.99
N ILE A 126 -10.94 33.63 -5.87
CA ILE A 126 -10.85 32.16 -5.83
C ILE A 126 -12.20 31.52 -6.19
N ILE A 127 -13.28 31.98 -5.55
CA ILE A 127 -14.63 31.46 -5.81
C ILE A 127 -15.04 31.74 -7.25
N LYS A 128 -14.85 32.97 -7.73
CA LYS A 128 -15.15 33.32 -9.13
C LYS A 128 -14.41 32.43 -10.13
N LYS A 129 -13.15 32.09 -9.88
CA LYS A 129 -12.39 31.18 -10.76
C LYS A 129 -12.87 29.73 -10.70
N LEU A 130 -13.23 29.24 -9.51
CA LEU A 130 -13.76 27.88 -9.34
C LEU A 130 -15.16 27.71 -9.96
N GLU A 131 -15.98 28.76 -9.94
CA GLU A 131 -17.32 28.77 -10.57
C GLU A 131 -17.25 28.98 -12.10
N ALA A 132 -16.22 29.67 -12.59
CA ALA A 132 -16.03 29.96 -14.03
C ALA A 132 -15.33 28.85 -14.81
N SER A 133 -15.04 27.71 -14.19
CA SER A 133 -14.37 26.58 -14.84
C SER A 133 -15.37 25.71 -15.63
N GLU A 134 -15.56 26.02 -16.92
CA GLU A 134 -15.98 25.05 -17.96
C GLU A 134 -14.77 24.31 -18.54
#